data_AF-A0A174BFP5-F1
#
_entry.id   AF-A0A174BFP5-F1
#
_cell.length_a   1.000
_cell.length_b   1.000
_cell.length_c   1.000
_cell.angle_alpha   90.00
_cell.angle_beta   90.00
_cell.angle_gamma   90.00
#
_symmetry.space_group_name_H-M   'P 1'
#
loop_
_entity.id
_entity.type
_entity.pdbx_description
1 polymer ?
#
loop_
_entity_poly.entity_id
_entity_poly.type
_entity_poly.pdbx_seq_one_letter_code
_entity_poly.pdbx_strand_id
1 'polypeptide(L)'
;MYVKVSGYPTGDIGFVTDLLDLLQSAFPNDRLLYASNWPVIDMYADFDSHLSILLDRFAGNDDFFINNARSAYHIVERKKP
;
A
#
# COMPACT_ATOMS: atom_id res chain seq x y z
N MET A 1 5.60 8.43 12.01
CA MET A 1 6.11 7.20 11.37
C MET A 1 5.08 6.74 10.34
N TYR A 2 5.50 6.23 9.17
CA TYR A 2 4.61 5.71 8.12
C TYR A 2 5.01 4.27 7.78
N VAL A 3 4.07 3.48 7.26
CA VAL A 3 4.27 2.08 6.88
C VAL A 3 3.89 1.90 5.41
N LYS A 4 4.82 1.33 4.63
CA LYS A 4 4.54 0.91 3.25
C LYS A 4 3.96 -0.49 3.24
N VAL A 5 2.82 -0.67 2.60
CA VAL A 5 2.14 -1.97 2.47
C VAL A 5 2.64 -2.62 1.18
N SER A 6 3.81 -3.27 1.28
CA SER A 6 4.51 -3.94 0.19
C SER A 6 5.58 -4.89 0.74
N GLY A 7 6.22 -5.69 -0.12
CA GLY A 7 7.38 -6.50 0.30
C GLY A 7 7.02 -7.83 0.95
N TYR A 8 5.85 -8.39 0.64
CA TYR A 8 5.37 -9.67 1.16
C TYR A 8 4.73 -10.50 0.03
N PRO A 9 4.79 -11.85 0.11
CA PRO A 9 4.16 -12.72 -0.89
C PRO A 9 2.62 -12.65 -0.83
N THR A 10 1.97 -12.80 -1.99
CA THR A 10 0.51 -12.74 -2.12
C THR A 10 -0.15 -14.09 -2.44
N GLY A 11 0.64 -15.17 -2.53
CA GLY A 11 0.14 -16.50 -2.89
C GLY A 11 -0.70 -17.19 -1.82
N ASP A 12 -0.64 -16.72 -0.56
CA ASP A 12 -1.47 -17.21 0.54
C ASP A 12 -2.42 -16.10 0.99
N ILE A 13 -3.70 -16.25 0.65
CA ILE A 13 -4.75 -15.26 0.97
C ILE A 13 -4.95 -15.12 2.47
N GLY A 14 -4.86 -16.21 3.24
CA GLY A 14 -5.04 -16.17 4.70
C GLY A 14 -3.96 -15.32 5.36
N PHE A 15 -2.70 -15.56 4.99
CA PHE A 15 -1.58 -14.74 5.43
C PHE A 15 -1.75 -13.26 5.06
N VAL A 16 -2.18 -12.97 3.83
CA VAL A 16 -2.38 -11.59 3.37
C VAL A 16 -3.49 -10.90 4.16
N THR A 17 -4.62 -11.58 4.40
CA THR A 17 -5.73 -11.05 5.20
C THR A 17 -5.25 -10.73 6.62
N ASP A 18 -4.61 -11.69 7.29
CA ASP A 18 -4.12 -11.52 8.67
C ASP A 18 -3.12 -10.36 8.78
N LEU A 19 -2.21 -10.24 7.79
CA LEU A 19 -1.25 -9.15 7.74
C LEU A 19 -1.94 -7.78 7.58
N LEU A 20 -2.91 -7.66 6.69
CA LEU A 20 -3.62 -6.40 6.45
C LEU A 20 -4.47 -6.00 7.66
N ASP A 21 -5.08 -6.96 8.35
CA ASP A 21 -5.83 -6.73 9.59
C ASP A 21 -4.91 -6.30 10.73
N LEU A 22 -3.73 -6.92 10.86
CA LEU A 22 -2.70 -6.49 11.80
C LEU A 22 -2.26 -5.04 11.51
N LEU A 23 -2.01 -4.70 10.25
CA LEU A 23 -1.56 -3.35 9.89
C LEU A 23 -2.61 -2.29 10.20
N GLN A 24 -3.89 -2.56 9.91
CA GLN A 24 -4.99 -1.62 10.19
C GLN A 24 -5.34 -1.52 11.69
N SER A 25 -5.04 -2.54 12.49
CA SER A 25 -5.21 -2.48 13.95
C SER A 25 -4.03 -1.83 14.66
N ALA A 26 -2.81 -2.02 14.15
CA ALA A 26 -1.58 -1.51 14.76
C ALA A 26 -1.25 -0.05 14.37
N PHE A 27 -1.65 0.38 13.17
CA PHE A 27 -1.34 1.72 12.66
C PHE A 27 -2.61 2.48 12.30
N PRO A 28 -2.68 3.78 12.63
CA PRO A 28 -3.75 4.63 12.12
C PRO A 28 -3.77 4.64 10.59
N ASN A 29 -4.96 4.73 10.00
CA ASN A 29 -5.14 4.72 8.55
C ASN A 29 -4.36 5.84 7.83
N ASP A 30 -4.12 6.97 8.48
CA ASP A 30 -3.31 8.09 7.93
C ASP A 30 -1.79 7.80 7.86
N ARG A 31 -1.36 6.62 8.34
CA ARG A 31 0.05 6.17 8.33
C ARG A 31 0.34 5.04 7.35
N LEU A 32 -0.68 4.47 6.70
CA LEU A 32 -0.52 3.41 5.73
C LEU A 32 -0.35 3.98 4.32
N LEU A 33 0.65 3.47 3.60
CA LEU A 33 1.01 3.91 2.26
C LEU A 33 0.95 2.74 1.28
N TYR A 34 0.28 2.92 0.15
CA TYR A 34 0.47 2.05 -0.99
C TYR A 34 1.93 2.08 -1.47
N ALA A 35 2.48 0.89 -1.75
CA ALA A 35 3.72 0.72 -2.48
C ALA A 35 3.67 -0.62 -3.24
N SER A 36 4.25 -0.67 -4.43
CA SER A 36 4.32 -1.92 -5.20
C SER A 36 5.58 -2.74 -4.92
N ASN A 37 6.67 -2.07 -4.52
CA ASN A 37 8.02 -2.67 -4.49
C ASN A 37 8.49 -3.21 -5.86
N TRP A 38 7.93 -2.69 -6.96
CA TRP A 38 8.38 -3.02 -8.31
C TRP A 38 9.83 -2.54 -8.54
N PRO A 39 10.69 -3.31 -9.24
CA PRO A 39 10.41 -4.61 -9.88
C PRO A 39 10.64 -5.82 -8.97
N VAL A 40 11.10 -5.63 -7.73
CA VAL A 40 11.45 -6.71 -6.80
C VAL A 40 10.25 -7.59 -6.46
N ILE A 41 9.04 -7.04 -6.56
CA ILE A 41 7.78 -7.78 -6.38
C ILE A 41 7.71 -9.08 -7.18
N ASP A 42 8.25 -9.08 -8.41
CA ASP A 42 8.22 -10.23 -9.31
C ASP A 42 9.02 -11.45 -8.79
N MET A 43 9.81 -11.27 -7.72
CA MET A 43 10.54 -12.35 -7.05
C MET A 43 9.68 -13.14 -6.04
N TYR A 44 8.56 -12.60 -5.58
CA TYR A 44 7.76 -13.20 -4.50
C TYR A 44 6.24 -13.08 -4.67
N ALA A 45 5.77 -12.29 -5.63
CA ALA A 45 4.37 -12.05 -5.94
C ALA A 45 4.19 -11.61 -7.39
N ASP A 46 2.95 -11.55 -7.84
CA ASP A 46 2.56 -10.93 -9.11
C ASP A 46 2.08 -9.49 -8.85
N PHE A 47 2.54 -8.53 -9.67
CA PHE A 47 2.21 -7.11 -9.50
C PHE A 47 0.70 -6.85 -9.60
N ASP A 48 0.04 -7.43 -10.61
CA ASP A 48 -1.39 -7.22 -10.85
C ASP A 48 -2.23 -7.79 -9.70
N SER A 49 -1.85 -8.96 -9.21
CA SER A 49 -2.47 -9.60 -8.05
C SER A 49 -2.30 -8.76 -6.77
N HIS A 50 -1.09 -8.26 -6.50
CA HIS A 50 -0.83 -7.39 -5.35
C HIS A 50 -1.63 -6.10 -5.41
N LEU A 51 -1.66 -5.46 -6.57
CA LEU A 51 -2.45 -4.24 -6.78
C LEU A 51 -3.94 -4.52 -6.61
N SER A 52 -4.46 -5.60 -7.17
CA SER A 52 -5.88 -5.97 -7.10
C SER A 52 -6.33 -6.21 -5.65
N ILE A 53 -5.55 -6.95 -4.87
CA ILE A 53 -5.84 -7.19 -3.44
C ILE A 53 -5.93 -5.87 -2.66
N LEU A 54 -4.99 -4.95 -2.90
CA LEU A 54 -4.98 -3.67 -2.19
C LEU A 54 -6.09 -2.73 -2.66
N LEU A 55 -6.44 -2.75 -3.95
CA LEU A 55 -7.60 -2.01 -4.47
C LEU A 55 -8.90 -2.50 -3.82
N ASP A 56 -9.07 -3.82 -3.69
CA ASP A 56 -10.24 -4.41 -3.04
C ASP A 56 -10.27 -4.08 -1.54
N ARG A 57 -9.13 -4.20 -0.84
CA ARG A 57 -9.06 -3.97 0.62
C ARG A 57 -9.26 -2.51 1.00
N PHE A 58 -8.78 -1.57 0.18
CA PHE A 58 -8.78 -0.13 0.44
C PHE A 58 -9.66 0.66 -0.55
N ALA A 59 -10.69 0.01 -1.12
CA ALA A 59 -11.58 0.62 -2.10
C ALA A 59 -12.14 1.97 -1.61
N GLY A 60 -11.98 3.02 -2.42
CA GLY A 60 -12.45 4.38 -2.09
C GLY A 60 -11.61 5.14 -1.06
N ASN A 61 -10.45 4.62 -0.65
CA ASN A 61 -9.55 5.27 0.29
C ASN A 61 -8.40 6.00 -0.43
N ASP A 62 -8.67 7.24 -0.85
CA ASP A 62 -7.67 8.10 -1.49
C ASP A 62 -6.47 8.42 -0.57
N ASP A 63 -6.65 8.35 0.75
CA ASP A 63 -5.58 8.60 1.70
C ASP A 63 -4.47 7.54 1.58
N PHE A 64 -4.85 6.26 1.51
CA PHE A 64 -3.90 5.16 1.36
C PHE A 64 -3.09 5.23 0.05
N PHE A 65 -3.75 5.56 -1.06
CA PHE A 65 -3.12 5.58 -2.38
C PHE A 65 -2.40 6.89 -2.70
N ILE A 66 -2.84 8.02 -2.14
CA ILE A 66 -2.37 9.36 -2.55
C ILE A 66 -2.04 10.23 -1.33
N ASN A 67 -3.01 10.59 -0.50
CA ASN A 67 -2.83 11.72 0.43
C ASN A 67 -1.82 11.44 1.54
N ASN A 68 -1.74 10.21 2.04
CA ASN A 68 -0.75 9.85 3.06
C ASN A 68 0.68 9.96 2.50
N ALA A 69 0.90 9.59 1.24
CA ALA A 69 2.21 9.77 0.60
C ALA A 69 2.53 11.26 0.41
N ARG A 70 1.54 12.09 0.08
CA ARG A 70 1.71 13.55 0.01
C ARG A 70 2.12 14.14 1.35
N SER A 71 1.47 13.71 2.44
CA SER A 71 1.80 14.12 3.80
C SER A 71 3.16 13.61 4.27
N ALA A 72 3.52 12.37 3.93
CA ALA A 72 4.77 11.73 4.34
C ALA A 72 6.00 12.32 3.64
N TYR A 73 5.89 12.57 2.33
CA TYR A 73 7.00 12.98 1.48
C TYR A 73 6.91 14.44 1.03
N HIS A 74 5.93 15.19 1.53
CA HIS A 74 5.67 16.58 1.15
C HIS A 74 5.50 16.77 -0.36
N ILE A 75 4.77 15.85 -1.00
CA ILE A 75 4.52 15.88 -2.45
C ILE A 75 3.54 17.00 -2.77
N VAL A 76 4.06 18.04 -3.39
CA VAL A 76 3.28 19.17 -3.91
C VAL A 76 3.06 19.01 -5.41
N GLU A 77 1.97 19.57 -5.92
CA GLU A 77 1.79 19.67 -7.36
C GLU A 77 2.93 20.49 -7.97
N ARG A 78 3.55 19.95 -9.02
CA ARG A 78 4.45 20.76 -9.84
C ARG A 78 3.64 21.87 -10.48
N LYS A 79 4.06 23.12 -10.24
CA LYS A 79 3.59 24.25 -11.06
C LYS A 79 3.92 23.94 -12.51
N LYS A 80 2.92 24.11 -13.40
CA LYS A 80 3.15 23.97 -14.84
C LYS A 80 4.28 24.92 -15.26
N PRO A 81 5.20 24.48 -16.13
CA PRO A 81 6.29 25.31 -16.63
C PRO A 81 5.76 26.54 -17.36
#